data_AF-A0A0G4H2Y7-F1
#
_entry.id   AF-A0A0G4H2Y7-F1
#
_cell.length_a   1.000
_cell.length_b   1.000
_cell.length_c   1.000
_cell.angle_alpha   90.00
_cell.angle_beta   90.00
_cell.angle_gamma   90.00
#
_symmetry.space_group_name_H-M   'P 1'
#
loop_
_entity.id
_entity.type
_entity.pdbx_description
1 polymer ?
#
loop_
_entity_poly.entity_id
_entity_poly.type
_entity_poly.pdbx_seq_one_letter_code
_entity_poly.pdbx_strand_id
1 'polypeptide(L)'
;MFIWKSHRFRRALKRTLQKVRVKRGSFELVGPVFALLGALEGSGPGTQPSSEAIHALNNERSEKEEEGGAGGEPGPIDVSDLLRANFWYAKELVKHSCPEEGSVLYNWGVAAKSFRNYSLASQFYKAAAKAFAEREANADAVELFKMATSGWEKEKETKGDVSVLVKSEYVIMRALAIQCTLSNPAVEKYIKKNRVKILVEMHKMAKSLELSSSSQPGTQPRLPIEISLFTGWLEATSSQSQALSSKCIVYPHFFPSIEWKKLRLQDLPSMCETAVHQFPPTDFRGNEKPLQKGNDSFLPTKAENRKYSPLPCSVCKVAVPSFMYCGVCKLAVYCGKECQKRDWKRKPGGHKERCALLKKSVTNVLLEKGKKKKEERKSEI
;
A
#
# COMPACT_ATOMS: atom_id res chain seq x y z
N MET A 1 12.18 6.58 11.50
CA MET A 1 13.12 5.43 11.59
C MET A 1 14.42 5.72 10.83
N PHE A 2 15.61 5.41 11.38
CA PHE A 2 16.90 5.67 10.71
C PHE A 2 17.22 4.69 9.57
N ILE A 3 16.59 3.50 9.55
CA ILE A 3 16.87 2.47 8.55
C ILE A 3 16.60 2.94 7.12
N TRP A 4 15.54 3.73 6.92
CA TRP A 4 15.18 4.36 5.65
C TRP A 4 16.16 5.41 5.16
N LYS A 5 17.10 5.88 6.00
CA LYS A 5 18.20 6.78 5.58
C LYS A 5 19.43 6.00 5.11
N SER A 6 19.51 4.70 5.40
CA SER A 6 20.65 3.86 5.01
C SER A 6 20.55 3.47 3.53
N HIS A 7 21.46 4.00 2.70
CA HIS A 7 21.60 3.62 1.28
C HIS A 7 21.79 2.11 1.12
N ARG A 8 22.60 1.48 1.96
CA ARG A 8 22.83 0.02 1.91
C ARG A 8 21.55 -0.77 2.11
N PHE A 9 20.72 -0.34 3.07
CA PHE A 9 19.44 -1.00 3.34
C PHE A 9 18.48 -0.82 2.16
N ARG A 10 18.27 0.40 1.67
CA ARG A 10 17.39 0.66 0.52
C ARG A 10 17.85 -0.10 -0.71
N ARG A 11 19.15 -0.10 -1.00
CA ARG A 11 19.77 -0.85 -2.10
C ARG A 11 19.53 -2.35 -1.96
N ALA A 12 19.75 -2.92 -0.78
CA ALA A 12 19.51 -4.33 -0.50
C ALA A 12 18.02 -4.66 -0.67
N LEU A 13 17.11 -3.87 -0.10
CA LEU A 13 15.67 -4.07 -0.21
C LEU A 13 15.19 -3.99 -1.66
N LYS A 14 15.58 -2.94 -2.41
CA LYS A 14 15.25 -2.79 -3.84
C LYS A 14 15.76 -4.00 -4.64
N ARG A 15 17.02 -4.41 -4.43
CA ARG A 15 17.59 -5.60 -5.09
C ARG A 15 16.81 -6.87 -4.75
N THR A 16 16.45 -7.09 -3.48
CA THR A 16 15.63 -8.24 -3.08
C THR A 16 14.30 -8.23 -3.80
N LEU A 17 13.57 -7.10 -3.79
CA LEU A 17 12.27 -7.00 -4.46
C LEU A 17 12.35 -7.21 -5.97
N GLN A 18 13.41 -6.72 -6.63
CA GLN A 18 13.56 -6.84 -8.09
C GLN A 18 14.14 -8.18 -8.56
N LYS A 19 14.94 -8.86 -7.73
CA LYS A 19 15.60 -10.13 -8.10
C LYS A 19 14.81 -11.37 -7.72
N VAL A 20 13.81 -11.25 -6.85
CA VAL A 20 12.93 -12.36 -6.50
C VAL A 20 12.03 -12.65 -7.71
N ARG A 21 12.54 -13.48 -8.61
CA ARG A 21 11.82 -14.03 -9.77
C ARG A 21 11.22 -15.35 -9.35
N VAL A 22 9.92 -15.36 -9.16
CA VAL A 22 9.22 -16.50 -8.58
C VAL A 22 8.44 -17.21 -9.67
N LYS A 23 8.76 -18.49 -9.84
CA LYS A 23 7.95 -19.42 -10.63
C LYS A 23 6.90 -20.07 -9.73
N ARG A 24 5.89 -20.68 -10.36
CA ARG A 24 4.81 -21.37 -9.65
C ARG A 24 5.28 -22.47 -8.70
N GLY A 25 6.44 -23.08 -8.93
CA GLY A 25 7.02 -24.08 -8.02
C GLY A 25 7.93 -23.52 -6.93
N SER A 26 8.03 -22.20 -6.79
CA SER A 26 8.97 -21.51 -5.89
C SER A 26 8.30 -20.36 -5.10
N PHE A 27 6.97 -20.42 -4.92
CA PHE A 27 6.19 -19.33 -4.33
C PHE A 27 6.53 -19.09 -2.85
N GLU A 28 7.09 -20.07 -2.17
CA GLU A 28 7.55 -20.00 -0.78
C GLU A 28 8.61 -18.91 -0.56
N LEU A 29 9.35 -18.53 -1.62
CA LEU A 29 10.31 -17.43 -1.56
C LEU A 29 9.64 -16.06 -1.32
N VAL A 30 8.34 -15.94 -1.59
CA VAL A 30 7.56 -14.71 -1.33
C VAL A 30 7.30 -14.52 0.16
N GLY A 31 7.12 -15.59 0.92
CA GLY A 31 6.77 -15.53 2.35
C GLY A 31 7.76 -14.67 3.16
N PRO A 32 9.08 -14.94 3.11
CA PRO A 32 10.09 -14.12 3.79
C PRO A 32 10.11 -12.65 3.34
N VAL A 33 9.88 -12.38 2.06
CA VAL A 33 9.80 -11.01 1.53
C VAL A 33 8.58 -10.29 2.13
N PHE A 34 7.42 -10.94 2.11
CA PHE A 34 6.20 -10.40 2.69
C PHE A 34 6.35 -10.16 4.19
N ALA A 35 6.90 -11.13 4.94
CA ALA A 35 7.17 -10.98 6.36
C ALA A 35 8.09 -9.80 6.67
N LEU A 36 9.14 -9.60 5.85
CA LEU A 36 10.04 -8.46 5.96
C LEU A 36 9.30 -7.13 5.73
N LEU A 37 8.49 -7.04 4.65
CA LEU A 37 7.73 -5.82 4.35
C LEU A 37 6.72 -5.52 5.46
N GLY A 38 6.00 -6.54 5.94
CA GLY A 38 5.07 -6.41 7.06
C GLY A 38 5.76 -5.96 8.35
N ALA A 39 6.96 -6.48 8.65
CA ALA A 39 7.75 -6.05 9.80
C ALA A 39 8.23 -4.59 9.67
N LEU A 40 8.50 -4.12 8.44
CA LEU A 40 8.87 -2.74 8.17
C LEU A 40 7.68 -1.78 8.23
N GLU A 41 6.47 -2.26 7.95
CA GLU A 41 5.22 -1.53 8.16
C GLU A 41 4.78 -1.56 9.64
N GLY A 42 5.25 -2.57 10.39
CA GLY A 42 4.75 -2.96 11.70
C GLY A 42 5.16 -2.14 12.93
N SER A 43 4.20 -2.09 13.86
CA SER A 43 4.27 -1.88 15.33
C SER A 43 4.17 -0.48 15.92
N GLY A 44 4.08 0.61 15.16
CA GLY A 44 3.72 1.89 15.81
C GLY A 44 3.75 3.15 14.96
N PRO A 45 3.25 4.26 15.53
CA PRO A 45 3.39 5.60 14.95
C PRO A 45 4.81 5.87 14.44
N GLY A 46 4.95 6.09 13.13
CA GLY A 46 6.23 6.48 12.50
C GLY A 46 7.21 5.36 12.13
N THR A 47 6.77 4.10 12.13
CA THR A 47 7.54 2.96 11.56
C THR A 47 7.42 2.91 10.03
N GLN A 48 6.23 3.23 9.51
CA GLN A 48 5.99 3.30 8.07
C GLN A 48 6.97 4.25 7.36
N PRO A 49 7.49 3.88 6.19
CA PRO A 49 8.26 4.81 5.37
C PRO A 49 7.41 6.01 5.01
N SER A 50 8.05 7.17 4.91
CA SER A 50 7.41 8.35 4.34
C SER A 50 7.50 8.32 2.81
N SER A 51 6.70 9.12 2.13
CA SER A 51 6.81 9.30 0.67
C SER A 51 8.26 9.55 0.22
N GLU A 52 9.01 10.42 0.92
CA GLU A 52 10.39 10.73 0.53
C GLU A 52 11.32 9.51 0.69
N ALA A 53 11.03 8.61 1.64
CA ALA A 53 11.77 7.36 1.78
C ALA A 53 11.45 6.37 0.65
N ILE A 54 10.20 6.34 0.16
CA ILE A 54 9.79 5.51 -0.98
C ILE A 54 10.41 6.02 -2.27
N HIS A 55 10.44 7.33 -2.50
CA HIS A 55 11.17 7.92 -3.62
C HIS A 55 12.67 7.59 -3.55
N ALA A 56 13.30 7.75 -2.38
CA ALA A 56 14.71 7.40 -2.20
C ALA A 56 14.98 5.90 -2.41
N LEU A 57 14.04 5.03 -2.02
CA LEU A 57 14.14 3.58 -2.25
C LEU A 57 14.10 3.26 -3.74
N ASN A 58 13.13 3.81 -4.47
CA ASN A 58 12.92 3.51 -5.89
C ASN A 58 14.02 4.12 -6.78
N ASN A 59 14.59 5.26 -6.38
CA ASN A 59 15.68 5.94 -7.09
C ASN A 59 17.08 5.49 -6.63
N GLU A 60 17.19 4.44 -5.80
CA GLU A 60 18.49 3.96 -5.33
C GLU A 60 19.28 3.30 -6.48
N ARG A 61 20.53 3.74 -6.66
CA ARG A 61 21.47 3.28 -7.70
C ARG A 61 22.19 1.98 -7.34
N SER A 62 22.58 1.22 -8.35
CA SER A 62 23.35 -0.02 -8.17
C SER A 62 24.85 0.24 -8.02
N GLU A 63 25.58 -0.63 -7.31
CA GLU A 63 27.06 -0.52 -7.17
C GLU A 63 27.80 -0.64 -8.49
N LYS A 64 27.27 -1.40 -9.46
CA LYS A 64 27.93 -1.62 -10.75
C LYS A 64 27.98 -0.35 -11.61
N GLU A 65 27.08 0.60 -11.36
CA GLU A 65 27.12 1.93 -11.99
C GLU A 65 28.29 2.78 -11.47
N GLU A 66 28.76 2.56 -10.24
CA GLU A 66 29.91 3.29 -9.70
C GLU A 66 31.23 2.82 -10.37
N GLU A 67 31.25 1.64 -10.99
CA GLU A 67 32.44 1.02 -11.61
C GLU A 67 32.42 1.07 -13.15
N GLY A 68 31.53 1.87 -13.76
CA GLY A 68 31.54 2.11 -15.21
C GLY A 68 31.09 0.93 -16.08
N GLY A 69 30.49 -0.11 -15.49
CA GLY A 69 29.93 -1.23 -16.26
C GLY A 69 28.66 -0.83 -16.98
N ALA A 70 28.55 -1.13 -18.28
CA ALA A 70 27.38 -0.86 -19.14
C ALA A 70 26.09 -1.64 -18.78
N GLY A 71 25.93 -2.07 -17.52
CA GLY A 71 24.69 -2.65 -17.04
C GLY A 71 23.63 -1.57 -16.90
N GLY A 72 22.54 -1.66 -17.67
CA GLY A 72 21.46 -0.68 -17.63
C GLY A 72 20.98 -0.40 -16.21
N GLU A 73 20.71 0.89 -15.91
CA GLU A 73 20.24 1.33 -14.60
C GLU A 73 19.02 0.50 -14.18
N PRO A 74 19.01 -0.13 -12.99
CA PRO A 74 17.82 -0.77 -12.49
C PRO A 74 16.79 0.31 -12.21
N GLY A 75 15.74 0.33 -13.02
CA GLY A 75 14.62 1.23 -12.88
C GLY A 75 13.92 1.11 -11.52
N PRO A 76 12.78 1.80 -11.34
CA PRO A 76 11.95 1.67 -10.14
C PRO A 76 11.57 0.22 -9.81
N ILE A 77 11.08 -0.02 -8.59
CA ILE A 77 10.65 -1.36 -8.18
C ILE A 77 9.44 -1.77 -9.04
N ASP A 78 9.58 -2.88 -9.78
CA ASP A 78 8.49 -3.56 -10.48
C ASP A 78 8.07 -4.76 -9.64
N VAL A 79 6.85 -4.73 -9.12
CA VAL A 79 6.27 -5.78 -8.26
C VAL A 79 5.35 -6.74 -9.00
N SER A 80 5.33 -6.73 -10.34
CA SER A 80 4.41 -7.55 -11.14
C SER A 80 4.53 -9.05 -10.85
N ASP A 81 5.75 -9.58 -10.83
CA ASP A 81 6.01 -10.99 -10.50
C ASP A 81 5.63 -11.31 -9.05
N LEU A 82 5.89 -10.40 -8.11
CA LEU A 82 5.57 -10.57 -6.70
C LEU A 82 4.05 -10.60 -6.46
N LEU A 83 3.28 -9.76 -7.17
CA LEU A 83 1.82 -9.74 -7.09
C LEU A 83 1.21 -11.09 -7.50
N ARG A 84 1.70 -11.68 -8.60
CA ARG A 84 1.23 -12.98 -9.07
C ARG A 84 1.74 -14.13 -8.21
N ALA A 85 3.01 -14.10 -7.82
CA ALA A 85 3.60 -15.12 -6.96
C ALA A 85 2.93 -15.19 -5.58
N ASN A 86 2.57 -14.02 -5.03
CA ASN A 86 1.85 -13.94 -3.78
C ASN A 86 0.44 -14.54 -3.85
N PHE A 87 -0.18 -14.58 -5.04
CA PHE A 87 -1.47 -15.28 -5.20
C PHE A 87 -1.30 -16.79 -4.98
N TRP A 88 -0.23 -17.39 -5.50
CA TRP A 88 0.09 -18.80 -5.25
C TRP A 88 0.41 -19.05 -3.77
N TYR A 89 1.21 -18.18 -3.15
CA TYR A 89 1.52 -18.26 -1.74
C TYR A 89 0.26 -18.16 -0.86
N ALA A 90 -0.64 -17.21 -1.15
CA ALA A 90 -1.90 -17.06 -0.42
C ALA A 90 -2.81 -18.29 -0.56
N LYS A 91 -2.84 -18.93 -1.74
CA LYS A 91 -3.58 -20.19 -1.94
C LYS A 91 -2.99 -21.33 -1.10
N GLU A 92 -1.67 -21.41 -1.01
CA GLU A 92 -1.04 -22.46 -0.21
C GLU A 92 -1.24 -22.21 1.28
N LEU A 93 -1.10 -20.96 1.74
CA LEU A 93 -1.30 -20.61 3.14
C LEU A 93 -2.68 -21.06 3.65
N VAL A 94 -3.74 -20.80 2.90
CA VAL A 94 -5.11 -21.19 3.27
C VAL A 94 -5.32 -22.72 3.34
N LYS A 95 -4.49 -23.53 2.68
CA LYS A 95 -4.57 -24.99 2.81
C LYS A 95 -4.04 -25.50 4.15
N HIS A 96 -3.06 -24.81 4.72
CA HIS A 96 -2.39 -25.21 5.96
C HIS A 96 -2.88 -24.46 7.19
N SER A 97 -3.50 -23.30 6.97
CA SER A 97 -4.09 -22.45 8.00
C SER A 97 -5.48 -22.94 8.43
N CYS A 98 -5.89 -22.58 9.65
CA CYS A 98 -7.27 -22.78 10.12
C CYS A 98 -8.24 -22.04 9.18
N PRO A 99 -9.43 -22.59 8.84
CA PRO A 99 -10.43 -21.92 7.99
C PRO A 99 -10.80 -20.49 8.42
N GLU A 100 -10.54 -20.15 9.70
CA GLU A 100 -10.77 -18.84 10.29
C GLU A 100 -9.70 -17.78 9.94
N GLU A 101 -8.49 -18.18 9.52
CA GLU A 101 -7.32 -17.31 9.28
C GLU A 101 -7.37 -16.49 7.97
N GLY A 102 -8.54 -16.41 7.34
CA GLY A 102 -8.83 -15.47 6.26
C GLY A 102 -8.80 -16.09 4.87
N SER A 103 -9.53 -15.44 3.96
CA SER A 103 -9.64 -15.89 2.58
C SER A 103 -8.34 -15.68 1.80
N VAL A 104 -8.16 -16.43 0.71
CA VAL A 104 -7.06 -16.24 -0.26
C VAL A 104 -6.97 -14.77 -0.69
N LEU A 105 -8.12 -14.13 -0.93
CA LEU A 105 -8.20 -12.71 -1.29
C LEU A 105 -7.65 -11.78 -0.20
N TYR A 106 -7.94 -12.05 1.07
CA TYR A 106 -7.45 -11.22 2.17
C TYR A 106 -5.92 -11.32 2.28
N ASN A 107 -5.39 -12.55 2.34
CA ASN A 107 -3.95 -12.79 2.42
C ASN A 107 -3.21 -12.23 1.20
N TRP A 108 -3.79 -12.39 0.01
CA TRP A 108 -3.25 -11.79 -1.20
C TRP A 108 -3.25 -10.25 -1.14
N GLY A 109 -4.38 -9.68 -0.73
CA GLY A 109 -4.58 -8.24 -0.68
C GLY A 109 -3.67 -7.52 0.30
N VAL A 110 -3.43 -8.10 1.49
CA VAL A 110 -2.51 -7.51 2.49
C VAL A 110 -1.11 -7.35 1.90
N ALA A 111 -0.59 -8.37 1.22
CA ALA A 111 0.71 -8.26 0.57
C ALA A 111 0.68 -7.32 -0.64
N ALA A 112 -0.39 -7.33 -1.45
CA ALA A 112 -0.54 -6.41 -2.57
C ALA A 112 -0.55 -4.94 -2.11
N LYS A 113 -1.23 -4.64 -0.98
CA LYS A 113 -1.19 -3.33 -0.31
C LYS A 113 0.21 -2.98 0.17
N SER A 114 0.95 -3.96 0.69
CA SER A 114 2.36 -3.76 1.08
C SER A 114 3.20 -3.40 -0.14
N PHE A 115 3.15 -4.21 -1.21
CA PHE A 115 3.88 -3.95 -2.46
C PHE A 115 3.54 -2.57 -3.05
N ARG A 116 2.26 -2.18 -2.97
CA ARG A 116 1.80 -0.83 -3.32
C ARG A 116 2.54 0.23 -2.52
N ASN A 117 2.59 0.12 -1.19
CA ASN A 117 3.26 1.09 -0.31
C ASN A 117 4.77 1.26 -0.58
N TYR A 118 5.44 0.22 -1.08
CA TYR A 118 6.88 0.26 -1.40
C TYR A 118 7.20 0.68 -2.84
N SER A 119 6.18 0.85 -3.67
CA SER A 119 6.32 1.24 -5.07
C SER A 119 5.99 2.72 -5.27
N LEU A 120 6.54 3.31 -6.34
CA LEU A 120 5.97 4.55 -6.86
C LEU A 120 4.58 4.26 -7.43
N ALA A 121 3.65 5.20 -7.35
CA ALA A 121 2.27 4.96 -7.75
C ALA A 121 2.15 4.62 -9.22
N SER A 122 2.75 5.43 -10.09
CA SER A 122 2.83 5.17 -11.54
C SER A 122 3.43 3.79 -11.88
N GLN A 123 4.43 3.36 -11.10
CA GLN A 123 5.10 2.07 -11.30
C GLN A 123 4.27 0.90 -10.79
N PHE A 124 3.55 1.10 -9.68
CA PHE A 124 2.60 0.11 -9.19
C PHE A 124 1.45 -0.11 -10.17
N TYR A 125 0.88 0.95 -10.75
CA TYR A 125 -0.19 0.80 -11.76
C TYR A 125 0.28 -0.02 -12.96
N LYS A 126 1.49 0.22 -13.47
CA LYS A 126 2.11 -0.58 -14.53
C LYS A 126 2.32 -2.03 -14.10
N ALA A 127 2.88 -2.24 -12.91
CA ALA A 127 3.12 -3.57 -12.35
C ALA A 127 1.81 -4.35 -12.16
N ALA A 128 0.76 -3.71 -11.66
CA ALA A 128 -0.57 -4.29 -11.48
C ALA A 128 -1.18 -4.70 -12.82
N ALA A 129 -1.13 -3.83 -13.83
CA ALA A 129 -1.62 -4.14 -15.18
C ALA A 129 -0.86 -5.33 -15.81
N LYS A 130 0.45 -5.41 -15.58
CA LYS A 130 1.32 -6.47 -16.12
C LYS A 130 1.16 -7.81 -15.39
N ALA A 131 0.98 -7.81 -14.07
CA ALA A 131 1.07 -8.98 -13.19
C ALA A 131 0.25 -10.19 -13.68
N PHE A 132 -0.92 -9.94 -14.26
CA PHE A 132 -1.82 -10.97 -14.76
C PHE A 132 -2.13 -10.84 -16.26
N ALA A 133 -1.43 -9.99 -17.02
CA ALA A 133 -1.77 -9.75 -18.44
C ALA A 133 -1.51 -10.96 -19.35
N GLU A 134 -0.52 -11.78 -19.02
CA GLU A 134 -0.07 -12.88 -19.86
C GLU A 134 -1.07 -14.05 -19.92
N ARG A 135 -1.10 -14.77 -21.05
CA ARG A 135 -2.03 -15.90 -21.27
C ARG A 135 -1.85 -17.02 -20.25
N GLU A 136 -0.64 -17.26 -19.80
CA GLU A 136 -0.34 -18.24 -18.76
C GLU A 136 -0.92 -17.86 -17.39
N ALA A 137 -1.26 -16.58 -17.18
CA ALA A 137 -1.91 -16.08 -15.97
C ALA A 137 -3.45 -16.15 -16.05
N ASN A 138 -4.05 -16.56 -17.18
CA ASN A 138 -5.50 -16.51 -17.40
C ASN A 138 -6.32 -17.18 -16.29
N ALA A 139 -5.92 -18.37 -15.86
CA ALA A 139 -6.64 -19.11 -14.81
C ALA A 139 -6.56 -18.37 -13.47
N ASP A 140 -5.36 -17.94 -13.08
CA ASP A 140 -5.12 -17.22 -11.84
C ASP A 140 -5.86 -15.87 -11.83
N ALA A 141 -5.83 -15.15 -12.95
CA ALA A 141 -6.49 -13.85 -13.12
C ALA A 141 -8.01 -13.96 -12.96
N VAL A 142 -8.63 -14.93 -13.64
CA VAL A 142 -10.09 -15.16 -13.55
C VAL A 142 -10.49 -15.62 -12.16
N GLU A 143 -9.69 -16.47 -11.51
CA GLU A 143 -9.94 -16.92 -10.14
C GLU A 143 -9.89 -15.75 -9.15
N LEU A 144 -8.82 -14.96 -9.16
CA LEU A 144 -8.66 -13.80 -8.29
C LEU A 144 -9.76 -12.74 -8.54
N PHE A 145 -10.09 -12.49 -9.81
CA PHE A 145 -11.17 -11.58 -10.18
C PHE A 145 -12.53 -12.04 -9.63
N LYS A 146 -12.86 -13.33 -9.77
CA LYS A 146 -14.11 -13.89 -9.20
C LYS A 146 -14.18 -13.73 -7.70
N MET A 147 -13.07 -13.96 -6.98
CA MET A 147 -13.01 -13.72 -5.54
C MET A 147 -13.29 -12.25 -5.23
N ALA A 148 -12.73 -11.33 -6.02
CA ALA A 148 -12.91 -9.89 -5.83
C ALA A 148 -14.33 -9.38 -6.08
N THR A 149 -15.07 -10.01 -7.01
CA THR A 149 -16.42 -9.57 -7.41
C THR A 149 -17.56 -10.43 -6.86
N SER A 150 -17.30 -11.36 -5.94
CA SER A 150 -18.36 -12.21 -5.38
C SER A 150 -18.08 -12.60 -3.91
N GLY A 151 -19.09 -13.22 -3.27
CA GLY A 151 -18.92 -13.84 -1.95
C GLY A 151 -18.85 -12.86 -0.77
N TRP A 152 -19.12 -11.58 -0.99
CA TRP A 152 -19.11 -10.54 0.05
C TRP A 152 -20.08 -10.82 1.21
N GLU A 153 -21.23 -11.43 0.92
CA GLU A 153 -22.26 -11.75 1.92
C GLU A 153 -21.74 -12.76 2.95
N LYS A 154 -21.04 -13.80 2.48
CA LYS A 154 -20.49 -14.86 3.34
C LYS A 154 -19.42 -14.34 4.29
N GLU A 155 -18.66 -13.31 3.88
CA GLU A 155 -17.63 -12.68 4.72
C GLU A 155 -18.22 -11.98 5.94
N LYS A 156 -19.50 -11.59 5.92
CA LYS A 156 -20.19 -11.03 7.08
C LYS A 156 -20.57 -12.10 8.11
N GLU A 157 -21.02 -13.24 7.64
CA GLU A 157 -21.58 -14.29 8.50
C GLU A 157 -20.50 -14.97 9.35
N THR A 158 -19.29 -15.13 8.81
CA THR A 158 -18.25 -15.94 9.47
C THR A 158 -17.55 -15.23 10.63
N LYS A 159 -17.65 -13.90 10.75
CA LYS A 159 -16.79 -13.11 11.65
C LYS A 159 -17.53 -12.25 12.69
N GLY A 160 -18.83 -12.48 12.87
CA GLY A 160 -19.66 -11.66 13.76
C GLY A 160 -19.69 -10.20 13.33
N ASP A 161 -19.93 -9.28 14.27
CA ASP A 161 -20.02 -7.85 13.98
C ASP A 161 -18.61 -7.26 13.72
N VAL A 162 -18.12 -7.49 12.49
CA VAL A 162 -16.78 -7.05 12.08
C VAL A 162 -16.74 -5.53 12.07
N SER A 163 -15.69 -4.95 12.68
CA SER A 163 -15.50 -3.51 12.70
C SER A 163 -15.52 -2.89 11.29
N VAL A 164 -16.04 -1.67 11.18
CA VAL A 164 -16.11 -0.91 9.92
C VAL A 164 -14.73 -0.80 9.26
N LEU A 165 -13.66 -0.72 10.07
CA LEU A 165 -12.28 -0.68 9.58
C LEU A 165 -11.90 -1.94 8.81
N VAL A 166 -12.19 -3.12 9.35
CA VAL A 166 -11.89 -4.38 8.66
C VAL A 166 -12.71 -4.49 7.37
N LYS A 167 -14.00 -4.14 7.40
CA LYS A 167 -14.83 -4.10 6.18
C LYS A 167 -14.19 -3.21 5.12
N SER A 168 -13.76 -2.00 5.49
CA SER A 168 -13.07 -1.07 4.59
C SER A 168 -11.79 -1.70 4.00
N GLU A 169 -10.99 -2.40 4.80
CA GLU A 169 -9.80 -3.10 4.31
C GLU A 169 -10.14 -4.17 3.28
N TYR A 170 -11.19 -4.98 3.48
CA TYR A 170 -11.62 -5.98 2.51
C TYR A 170 -12.02 -5.35 1.17
N VAL A 171 -12.69 -4.20 1.17
CA VAL A 171 -13.02 -3.49 -0.08
C VAL A 171 -11.76 -3.03 -0.79
N ILE A 172 -10.75 -2.54 -0.05
CA ILE A 172 -9.45 -2.17 -0.64
C ILE A 172 -8.79 -3.39 -1.30
N MET A 173 -8.85 -4.56 -0.68
CA MET A 173 -8.27 -5.78 -1.27
C MET A 173 -8.99 -6.20 -2.55
N ARG A 174 -10.33 -6.08 -2.57
CA ARG A 174 -11.15 -6.31 -3.78
C ARG A 174 -10.81 -5.33 -4.89
N ALA A 175 -10.65 -4.05 -4.55
CA ALA A 175 -10.26 -2.99 -5.48
C ALA A 175 -8.91 -3.31 -6.14
N LEU A 176 -7.91 -3.69 -5.34
CA LEU A 176 -6.59 -4.09 -5.83
C LEU A 176 -6.66 -5.34 -6.73
N ALA A 177 -7.46 -6.33 -6.35
CA ALA A 177 -7.62 -7.56 -7.14
C ALA A 177 -8.26 -7.28 -8.51
N ILE A 178 -9.30 -6.45 -8.55
CA ILE A 178 -9.90 -5.98 -9.80
C ILE A 178 -8.84 -5.25 -10.63
N GLN A 179 -8.19 -4.24 -10.06
CA GLN A 179 -7.15 -3.45 -10.75
C GLN A 179 -6.06 -4.33 -11.38
N CYS A 180 -5.57 -5.34 -10.66
CA CYS A 180 -4.50 -6.22 -11.14
C CYS A 180 -4.94 -7.19 -12.25
N THR A 181 -6.24 -7.48 -12.36
CA THR A 181 -6.75 -8.53 -13.25
C THR A 181 -7.47 -8.00 -14.49
N LEU A 182 -7.88 -6.72 -14.50
CA LEU A 182 -8.62 -6.12 -15.61
C LEU A 182 -7.90 -6.12 -16.96
N SER A 183 -6.56 -6.13 -16.95
CA SER A 183 -5.76 -6.17 -18.19
C SER A 183 -5.70 -7.57 -18.83
N ASN A 184 -6.24 -8.60 -18.17
CA ASN A 184 -6.21 -9.97 -18.67
C ASN A 184 -7.38 -10.24 -19.66
N PRO A 185 -7.12 -10.81 -20.85
CA PRO A 185 -8.16 -11.06 -21.85
C PRO A 185 -9.18 -12.14 -21.43
N ALA A 186 -8.80 -13.13 -20.61
CA ALA A 186 -9.75 -14.11 -20.09
C ALA A 186 -10.70 -13.49 -19.05
N VAL A 187 -10.23 -12.51 -18.27
CA VAL A 187 -11.07 -11.71 -17.37
C VAL A 187 -12.07 -10.86 -18.16
N GLU A 188 -11.63 -10.21 -19.25
CA GLU A 188 -12.54 -9.48 -20.14
C GLU A 188 -13.64 -10.38 -20.72
N LYS A 189 -13.27 -11.57 -21.20
CA LYS A 189 -14.24 -12.58 -21.70
C LYS A 189 -15.21 -13.01 -20.60
N TYR A 190 -14.72 -13.22 -19.38
CA TYR A 190 -15.55 -13.55 -18.22
C TYR A 190 -16.54 -12.43 -17.90
N ILE A 191 -16.09 -11.17 -17.87
CA ILE A 191 -16.92 -9.99 -17.63
C ILE A 191 -18.01 -9.87 -18.71
N LYS A 192 -17.66 -10.00 -19.99
CA LYS A 192 -18.63 -9.98 -21.10
C LYS A 192 -19.75 -11.00 -20.91
N LYS A 193 -19.41 -12.22 -20.46
CA LYS A 193 -20.39 -13.29 -20.21
C LYS A 193 -21.22 -13.09 -18.94
N ASN A 194 -20.68 -12.44 -17.91
CA ASN A 194 -21.29 -12.37 -16.57
C ASN A 194 -21.64 -10.93 -16.13
N ARG A 195 -21.68 -9.98 -17.07
CA ARG A 195 -21.75 -8.53 -16.79
C ARG A 195 -22.84 -8.16 -15.79
N VAL A 196 -24.08 -8.57 -16.05
CA VAL A 196 -25.25 -8.26 -15.20
C VAL A 196 -25.07 -8.84 -13.79
N LYS A 197 -24.62 -10.10 -13.70
CA LYS A 197 -24.38 -10.75 -12.40
C LYS A 197 -23.31 -10.01 -11.60
N ILE A 198 -22.20 -9.64 -12.24
CA ILE A 198 -21.12 -8.87 -11.57
C ILE A 198 -21.68 -7.54 -11.10
N LEU A 199 -22.41 -6.80 -11.93
CA LEU A 199 -22.99 -5.51 -11.55
C LEU A 199 -23.90 -5.61 -10.32
N VAL A 200 -24.76 -6.62 -10.25
CA VAL A 200 -25.61 -6.87 -9.07
C VAL A 200 -24.77 -7.07 -7.80
N GLU A 201 -23.69 -7.85 -7.87
CA GLU A 201 -22.78 -8.06 -6.73
C GLU A 201 -22.04 -6.77 -6.32
N MET A 202 -21.62 -5.95 -7.30
CA MET A 202 -21.00 -4.65 -7.04
C MET A 202 -21.96 -3.68 -6.33
N HIS A 203 -23.23 -3.65 -6.75
CA HIS A 203 -24.28 -2.85 -6.10
C HIS A 203 -24.58 -3.32 -4.68
N LYS A 204 -24.65 -4.63 -4.45
CA LYS A 204 -24.82 -5.19 -3.10
C LYS A 204 -23.67 -4.79 -2.18
N MET A 205 -22.43 -4.85 -2.67
CA MET A 205 -21.25 -4.43 -1.92
C MET A 205 -21.30 -2.92 -1.60
N ALA A 206 -21.64 -2.08 -2.57
CA ALA A 206 -21.80 -0.64 -2.38
C ALA A 206 -22.84 -0.30 -1.30
N LYS A 207 -24.06 -0.84 -1.45
CA LYS A 207 -25.15 -0.64 -0.49
C LYS A 207 -24.79 -1.13 0.92
N SER A 208 -24.06 -2.24 1.01
CA SER A 208 -23.59 -2.76 2.29
C SER A 208 -22.64 -1.81 3.03
N LEU A 209 -21.84 -1.04 2.29
CA LEU A 209 -20.90 -0.09 2.88
C LEU A 209 -21.62 1.17 3.31
N GLU A 210 -22.56 1.67 2.51
CA GLU A 210 -23.44 2.79 2.87
C GLU A 210 -24.17 2.55 4.21
N LEU A 211 -24.76 1.35 4.37
CA LEU A 211 -25.46 0.96 5.60
C LEU A 211 -24.54 0.90 6.83
N SER A 212 -23.24 0.66 6.63
CA SER A 212 -22.28 0.52 7.73
C SER A 212 -21.78 1.86 8.28
N SER A 213 -22.08 2.97 7.61
CA SER A 213 -21.52 4.30 7.95
C SER A 213 -22.56 5.32 8.40
N SER A 214 -23.83 4.93 8.48
CA SER A 214 -24.92 5.78 8.99
C SER A 214 -24.75 6.23 10.44
N SER A 215 -23.78 5.67 11.18
CA SER A 215 -23.52 5.98 12.59
C SER A 215 -22.75 7.28 12.83
N GLN A 216 -22.13 7.90 11.81
CA GLN A 216 -21.46 9.21 11.95
C GLN A 216 -22.01 10.25 10.96
N PRO A 217 -22.80 11.24 11.43
CA PRO A 217 -23.27 12.35 10.61
C PRO A 217 -22.12 13.06 9.90
N GLY A 218 -22.15 13.11 8.56
CA GLY A 218 -21.18 13.84 7.74
C GLY A 218 -20.03 13.02 7.13
N THR A 219 -19.90 11.73 7.45
CA THR A 219 -18.88 10.84 6.86
C THR A 219 -19.54 9.76 6.01
N GLN A 220 -19.79 10.05 4.73
CA GLN A 220 -20.20 8.99 3.82
C GLN A 220 -19.01 8.08 3.50
N PRO A 221 -19.17 6.75 3.56
CA PRO A 221 -18.14 5.81 3.17
C PRO A 221 -17.95 5.95 1.68
N ARG A 222 -16.77 6.42 1.27
CA ARG A 222 -16.42 6.43 -0.14
C ARG A 222 -15.92 5.04 -0.53
N LEU A 223 -16.55 4.47 -1.55
CA LEU A 223 -15.99 3.32 -2.25
C LEU A 223 -14.59 3.67 -2.76
N PRO A 224 -13.63 2.73 -2.74
CA PRO A 224 -12.38 2.93 -3.46
C PRO A 224 -12.66 3.31 -4.91
N ILE A 225 -11.90 4.26 -5.44
CA ILE A 225 -12.15 4.82 -6.77
C ILE A 225 -12.13 3.75 -7.86
N GLU A 226 -11.33 2.71 -7.69
CA GLU A 226 -11.25 1.58 -8.62
C GLU A 226 -12.57 0.80 -8.68
N ILE A 227 -13.22 0.59 -7.53
CA ILE A 227 -14.53 -0.06 -7.42
C ILE A 227 -15.61 0.82 -8.07
N SER A 228 -15.55 2.12 -7.78
CA SER A 228 -16.46 3.12 -8.34
C SER A 228 -16.36 3.17 -9.88
N LEU A 229 -15.16 3.35 -10.43
CA LEU A 229 -14.92 3.39 -11.87
C LEU A 229 -15.37 2.09 -12.55
N PHE A 230 -15.03 0.94 -11.96
CA PHE A 230 -15.42 -0.36 -12.52
C PHE A 230 -16.95 -0.56 -12.52
N THR A 231 -17.63 -0.17 -11.44
CA THR A 231 -19.09 -0.25 -11.34
C THR A 231 -19.77 0.69 -12.34
N GLY A 232 -19.32 1.94 -12.44
CA GLY A 232 -19.85 2.91 -13.40
C GLY A 232 -19.65 2.46 -14.86
N TRP A 233 -18.52 1.84 -15.17
CA TRP A 233 -18.30 1.23 -16.47
C TRP A 233 -19.24 0.04 -16.75
N LEU A 234 -19.47 -0.84 -15.75
CA LEU A 234 -20.43 -1.95 -15.88
C LEU A 234 -21.85 -1.45 -16.12
N GLU A 235 -22.27 -0.39 -15.43
CA GLU A 235 -23.56 0.25 -15.64
C GLU A 235 -23.66 0.80 -17.06
N ALA A 236 -22.72 1.65 -17.49
CA ALA A 236 -22.76 2.28 -18.79
C ALA A 236 -22.78 1.28 -19.95
N THR A 237 -22.09 0.14 -19.80
CA THR A 237 -21.99 -0.89 -20.83
C THR A 237 -23.08 -1.97 -20.75
N SER A 238 -23.89 -2.01 -19.70
CA SER A 238 -25.03 -2.95 -19.61
C SER A 238 -26.26 -2.35 -20.28
N SER A 239 -26.83 -3.02 -21.29
CA SER A 239 -28.00 -2.51 -22.04
C SER A 239 -29.23 -2.19 -21.18
N GLN A 240 -29.34 -2.79 -20.00
CA GLN A 240 -30.40 -2.52 -19.02
C GLN A 240 -30.24 -1.19 -18.27
N SER A 241 -29.09 -0.50 -18.38
CA SER A 241 -28.82 0.70 -17.59
C SER A 241 -29.60 1.93 -18.04
N GLN A 242 -30.21 1.96 -19.22
CA GLN A 242 -31.04 3.11 -19.59
C GLN A 242 -32.23 3.28 -18.64
N ALA A 243 -32.87 2.19 -18.21
CA ALA A 243 -33.97 2.24 -17.24
C ALA A 243 -33.51 2.52 -15.79
N LEU A 244 -32.26 2.18 -15.47
CA LEU A 244 -31.64 2.41 -14.16
C LEU A 244 -30.79 3.69 -14.10
N SER A 245 -30.62 4.40 -15.21
CA SER A 245 -29.69 5.54 -15.35
C SER A 245 -30.05 6.71 -14.43
N SER A 246 -31.35 6.90 -14.15
CA SER A 246 -31.84 7.88 -13.18
C SER A 246 -31.45 7.55 -11.73
N LYS A 247 -31.03 6.31 -11.46
CA LYS A 247 -30.49 5.83 -10.18
C LYS A 247 -29.00 5.52 -10.25
N CYS A 248 -28.30 6.00 -11.27
CA CYS A 248 -26.84 5.91 -11.35
C CYS A 248 -26.23 6.88 -10.31
N ILE A 249 -26.12 6.45 -9.07
CA ILE A 249 -26.01 7.34 -7.89
C ILE A 249 -24.70 8.14 -7.81
N VAL A 250 -23.65 7.81 -8.58
CA VAL A 250 -22.30 8.31 -8.24
C VAL A 250 -21.49 8.88 -9.41
N TYR A 251 -21.52 8.31 -10.61
CA TYR A 251 -20.38 8.44 -11.54
C TYR A 251 -20.37 9.63 -12.53
N PRO A 252 -21.50 10.11 -13.08
CA PRO A 252 -21.49 11.29 -13.94
C PRO A 252 -20.94 12.54 -13.24
N HIS A 253 -21.02 12.59 -11.91
CA HIS A 253 -20.56 13.72 -11.13
C HIS A 253 -19.02 13.80 -11.03
N PHE A 254 -18.34 12.67 -10.86
CA PHE A 254 -16.88 12.66 -10.74
C PHE A 254 -16.17 12.78 -12.08
N PHE A 255 -16.79 12.29 -13.15
CA PHE A 255 -16.16 12.31 -14.48
C PHE A 255 -17.15 12.63 -15.59
N PRO A 256 -17.68 13.86 -15.65
CA PRO A 256 -18.69 14.25 -16.62
C PRO A 256 -18.17 14.20 -18.07
N SER A 257 -16.85 14.27 -18.27
CA SER A 257 -16.22 14.25 -19.59
C SER A 257 -15.97 12.86 -20.18
N ILE A 258 -16.19 11.78 -19.42
CA ILE A 258 -15.94 10.42 -19.92
C ILE A 258 -17.17 9.92 -20.68
N GLU A 259 -16.96 9.55 -21.94
CA GLU A 259 -17.92 8.76 -22.70
C GLU A 259 -17.86 7.27 -22.30
N TRP A 260 -18.46 6.93 -21.17
CA TRP A 260 -18.36 5.61 -20.53
C TRP A 260 -18.69 4.42 -21.45
N LYS A 261 -19.60 4.60 -22.42
CA LYS A 261 -19.97 3.56 -23.39
C LYS A 261 -18.86 3.24 -24.40
N LYS A 262 -18.00 4.21 -24.71
CA LYS A 262 -16.87 4.05 -25.65
C LYS A 262 -15.60 3.59 -24.94
N LEU A 263 -15.58 3.65 -23.62
CA LEU A 263 -14.42 3.28 -22.83
C LEU A 263 -14.19 1.77 -22.85
N ARG A 264 -12.99 1.34 -23.25
CA ARG A 264 -12.62 -0.09 -23.27
C ARG A 264 -12.21 -0.52 -21.87
N LEU A 265 -12.41 -1.80 -21.56
CA LEU A 265 -12.09 -2.34 -20.24
C LEU A 265 -10.60 -2.15 -19.90
N GLN A 266 -9.71 -2.35 -20.87
CA GLN A 266 -8.26 -2.19 -20.71
C GLN A 266 -7.81 -0.76 -20.42
N ASP A 267 -8.66 0.25 -20.65
CA ASP A 267 -8.34 1.65 -20.39
C ASP A 267 -8.67 2.03 -18.92
N LEU A 268 -9.49 1.22 -18.21
CA LEU A 268 -9.87 1.48 -16.82
C LEU A 268 -8.67 1.59 -15.87
N PRO A 269 -7.62 0.74 -15.92
CA PRO A 269 -6.46 0.89 -15.03
C PRO A 269 -5.77 2.26 -15.14
N SER A 270 -5.56 2.76 -16.37
CA SER A 270 -4.98 4.10 -16.58
C SER A 270 -5.88 5.23 -16.09
N MET A 271 -7.19 5.00 -16.11
CA MET A 271 -8.15 5.94 -15.56
C MET A 271 -8.19 5.92 -14.05
N CYS A 272 -8.01 4.75 -13.41
CA CYS A 272 -7.81 4.67 -11.97
C CYS A 272 -6.58 5.49 -11.54
N GLU A 273 -5.47 5.38 -12.27
CA GLU A 273 -4.27 6.19 -12.02
C GLU A 273 -4.59 7.69 -12.10
N THR A 274 -5.20 8.12 -13.21
CA THR A 274 -5.59 9.53 -13.42
C THR A 274 -6.56 10.01 -12.34
N ALA A 275 -7.56 9.20 -12.02
CA ALA A 275 -8.58 9.50 -11.03
C ALA A 275 -8.00 9.61 -9.63
N VAL A 276 -7.06 8.76 -9.23
CA VAL A 276 -6.39 8.87 -7.94
C VAL A 276 -5.63 10.19 -7.83
N HIS A 277 -5.01 10.67 -8.91
CA HIS A 277 -4.35 11.97 -8.92
C HIS A 277 -5.31 13.17 -8.89
N GLN A 278 -6.49 13.06 -9.51
CA GLN A 278 -7.51 14.12 -9.53
C GLN A 278 -8.36 14.17 -8.26
N PHE A 279 -8.74 12.99 -7.76
CA PHE A 279 -9.60 12.76 -6.60
C PHE A 279 -8.78 12.00 -5.55
N PRO A 280 -7.84 12.70 -4.91
CA PRO A 280 -6.99 12.06 -3.94
C PRO A 280 -7.83 11.48 -2.81
N PRO A 281 -7.41 10.33 -2.26
CA PRO A 281 -8.20 9.63 -1.27
C PRO A 281 -8.49 10.57 -0.10
N THR A 282 -9.79 10.73 0.20
CA THR A 282 -10.20 11.27 1.50
C THR A 282 -9.60 10.38 2.56
N ASP A 283 -8.99 10.96 3.60
CA ASP A 283 -8.58 10.15 4.73
C ASP A 283 -9.81 9.45 5.37
N PHE A 284 -9.59 8.47 6.26
CA PHE A 284 -10.67 7.77 6.96
C PHE A 284 -11.64 8.71 7.73
N ARG A 285 -11.30 10.00 7.86
CA ARG A 285 -12.14 11.03 8.49
C ARG A 285 -12.85 11.92 7.47
N GLY A 286 -12.86 11.55 6.18
CA GLY A 286 -13.53 12.29 5.12
C GLY A 286 -12.84 13.58 4.69
N ASN A 287 -11.60 13.87 5.15
CA ASN A 287 -10.91 15.08 4.72
C ASN A 287 -10.32 14.87 3.33
N GLU A 288 -10.80 15.63 2.35
CA GLU A 288 -10.21 15.71 1.02
C GLU A 288 -8.81 16.31 1.13
N LYS A 289 -7.82 15.68 0.51
CA LYS A 289 -6.44 16.15 0.51
C LYS A 289 -5.90 16.13 -0.90
N PRO A 290 -5.76 17.28 -1.58
CA PRO A 290 -5.01 17.38 -2.83
C PRO A 290 -3.73 16.55 -2.73
N LEU A 291 -3.55 15.54 -3.58
CA LEU A 291 -2.24 14.91 -3.74
C LEU A 291 -1.31 16.06 -4.13
N GLN A 292 -0.32 16.34 -3.27
CA GLN A 292 0.63 17.40 -3.57
C GLN A 292 1.26 17.08 -4.93
N LYS A 293 1.13 18.01 -5.87
CA LYS A 293 1.65 17.87 -7.23
C LYS A 293 3.11 17.40 -7.15
N GLY A 294 3.38 16.18 -7.62
CA GLY A 294 4.71 15.56 -7.58
C GLY A 294 4.92 14.48 -6.51
N ASN A 295 3.94 14.16 -5.67
CA ASN A 295 4.02 12.99 -4.78
C ASN A 295 3.53 11.72 -5.50
N ASP A 296 4.47 10.93 -6.03
CA ASP A 296 4.19 9.66 -6.71
C ASP A 296 4.27 8.47 -5.73
N SER A 297 3.84 8.66 -4.47
CA SER A 297 3.83 7.63 -3.43
C SER A 297 2.45 7.52 -2.78
N PHE A 298 2.02 6.30 -2.46
CA PHE A 298 0.78 6.05 -1.72
C PHE A 298 0.89 6.36 -0.23
N LEU A 299 2.11 6.53 0.28
CA LEU A 299 2.36 6.86 1.67
C LEU A 299 2.38 8.38 1.90
N PRO A 300 1.91 8.83 3.07
CA PRO A 300 1.98 10.23 3.46
C PRO A 300 3.42 10.76 3.51
N THR A 301 3.58 12.04 3.23
CA THR A 301 4.82 12.79 3.47
C THR A 301 5.18 12.81 4.95
N LYS A 302 6.41 13.18 5.29
CA LYS A 302 6.79 13.39 6.70
C LYS A 302 5.92 14.46 7.37
N ALA A 303 5.56 15.52 6.66
CA ALA A 303 4.75 16.60 7.20
C ALA A 303 3.34 16.10 7.55
N GLU A 304 2.72 15.32 6.67
CA GLU A 304 1.41 14.72 6.92
C GLU A 304 1.46 13.71 8.07
N ASN A 305 2.45 12.82 8.09
CA ASN A 305 2.63 11.87 9.18
C ASN A 305 2.72 12.58 10.54
N ARG A 306 3.40 13.73 10.63
CA ARG A 306 3.46 14.53 11.87
C ARG A 306 2.10 15.10 12.27
N LYS A 307 1.23 15.43 11.31
CA LYS A 307 -0.11 15.95 11.55
C LYS A 307 -1.05 14.87 12.09
N TYR A 308 -1.03 13.67 11.49
CA TYR A 308 -1.99 12.60 11.79
C TYR A 308 -1.53 11.65 12.88
N SER A 309 -0.22 11.49 13.04
CA SER A 309 0.38 10.62 14.06
C SER A 309 1.55 11.35 14.72
N PRO A 310 1.28 12.47 15.43
CA PRO A 310 2.32 13.21 16.11
C PRO A 310 3.03 12.32 17.14
N LEU A 311 4.34 12.48 17.25
CA LEU A 311 5.11 11.75 18.24
C LEU A 311 4.83 12.32 19.65
N PRO A 312 4.60 11.46 20.65
CA PRO A 312 4.33 11.92 22.01
C PRO A 312 5.60 12.56 22.61
N CYS A 313 5.41 13.67 23.34
CA CYS A 313 6.49 14.29 24.10
C CYS A 313 7.07 13.31 25.12
N SER A 314 8.40 13.23 25.21
CA SER A 314 9.11 12.32 26.13
C SER A 314 8.76 12.58 27.60
N VAL A 315 8.35 13.81 27.92
CA VAL A 315 8.02 14.28 29.27
C VAL A 315 6.51 14.23 29.53
N CYS A 316 5.73 15.09 28.89
CA CYS A 316 4.30 15.22 29.18
C CYS A 316 3.40 14.24 28.43
N LYS A 317 3.97 13.42 27.53
CA LYS A 317 3.27 12.43 26.69
C LYS A 317 2.23 13.00 25.72
N VAL A 318 1.95 14.30 25.76
CA VAL A 318 1.10 14.99 24.77
C VAL A 318 1.74 14.88 23.39
N ALA A 319 0.96 14.40 22.43
CA ALA A 319 1.32 14.32 21.03
C ALA A 319 0.94 15.65 20.35
N VAL A 320 1.93 16.36 19.82
CA VAL A 320 1.74 17.66 19.16
C VAL A 320 2.26 17.60 17.72
N PRO A 321 1.58 18.21 16.74
CA PRO A 321 2.06 18.22 15.35
C PRO A 321 3.44 18.88 15.18
N SER A 322 3.73 19.90 15.99
CA SER A 322 5.01 20.59 16.03
C SER A 322 5.79 20.13 17.27
N PHE A 323 6.90 19.42 17.03
CA PHE A 323 7.79 18.93 18.08
C PHE A 323 9.25 19.15 17.70
N MET A 324 10.13 19.11 18.70
CA MET A 324 11.57 19.21 18.53
C MET A 324 12.26 17.93 18.99
N TYR A 325 13.28 17.52 18.25
CA TYR A 325 14.21 16.47 18.70
C TYR A 325 15.30 17.08 19.58
N CYS A 326 15.83 16.29 20.53
CA CYS A 326 17.06 16.65 21.22
C CYS A 326 18.18 16.94 20.19
N GLY A 327 18.82 18.10 20.30
CA GLY A 327 19.88 18.53 19.38
C GLY A 327 21.07 17.55 19.31
N VAL A 328 21.33 16.82 20.40
CA VAL A 328 22.50 15.95 20.55
C VAL A 328 22.22 14.52 20.08
N CYS A 329 21.24 13.82 20.66
CA CYS A 329 20.98 12.41 20.32
C CYS A 329 19.98 12.22 19.17
N LYS A 330 19.18 13.25 18.82
CA LYS A 330 18.11 13.20 17.80
C LYS A 330 17.04 12.11 18.02
N LEU A 331 16.99 11.50 19.20
CA LEU A 331 16.05 10.43 19.54
C LEU A 331 14.92 10.90 20.45
N ALA A 332 15.21 11.68 21.49
CA ALA A 332 14.18 12.19 22.38
C ALA A 332 13.37 13.30 21.67
N VAL A 333 12.04 13.21 21.80
CA VAL A 333 11.07 14.14 21.22
C VAL A 333 10.44 14.99 22.31
N TYR A 334 10.26 16.28 22.07
CA TYR A 334 9.66 17.22 23.01
C TYR A 334 8.64 18.11 22.31
N CYS A 335 7.53 18.43 22.99
CA CYS A 335 6.56 19.41 22.49
C CYS A 335 7.10 20.86 22.51
N GLY A 336 8.21 21.12 23.22
CA GLY A 336 8.84 22.43 23.28
C GLY A 336 10.06 22.46 24.21
N LYS A 337 10.73 23.62 24.24
CA LYS A 337 11.98 23.84 25.02
C LYS A 337 11.78 23.59 26.52
N GLU A 338 10.61 23.90 27.06
CA GLU A 338 10.33 23.73 28.49
C GLU A 338 10.28 22.26 28.91
N CYS A 339 9.64 21.39 28.11
CA CYS A 339 9.70 19.95 28.35
C CYS A 339 11.12 19.41 28.18
N GLN A 340 11.88 19.89 27.18
CA GLN A 340 13.28 19.48 27.01
C GLN A 340 14.14 19.84 28.23
N LYS A 341 14.06 21.07 28.73
CA LYS A 341 14.78 21.51 29.94
C LYS A 341 14.40 20.70 31.18
N ARG A 342 13.10 20.40 31.33
CA ARG A 342 12.58 19.58 32.43
C ARG A 342 13.16 18.16 32.39
N ASP A 343 13.12 17.51 31.23
CA ASP A 343 13.72 16.18 31.04
C ASP A 343 15.24 16.20 31.31
N TRP A 344 15.91 17.26 30.86
CA TRP A 344 17.35 17.43 31.03
C TRP A 344 17.78 17.50 32.50
N LYS A 345 17.01 18.22 33.33
CA LYS A 345 17.32 18.42 34.76
C LYS A 345 16.75 17.33 35.68
N ARG A 346 15.85 16.48 35.19
CA ARG A 346 15.19 15.44 35.99
C ARG A 346 16.21 14.50 36.62
N LYS A 347 16.06 14.23 37.91
CA LYS A 347 16.86 13.25 38.65
C LYS A 347 15.92 12.34 39.47
N PRO A 348 16.20 11.03 39.56
CA PRO A 348 17.17 10.28 38.74
C PRO A 348 16.66 10.09 37.29
N GLY A 349 17.55 9.72 36.36
CA GLY A 349 17.14 9.24 35.03
C GLY A 349 16.65 10.32 34.06
N GLY A 350 17.14 11.56 34.22
CA GLY A 350 16.94 12.62 33.24
C GLY A 350 17.56 12.31 31.88
N HIS A 351 17.20 13.11 30.88
CA HIS A 351 17.80 12.97 29.55
C HIS A 351 19.31 13.18 29.58
N LYS A 352 19.83 14.06 30.45
CA LYS A 352 21.26 14.38 30.53
C LYS A 352 22.14 13.13 30.70
N GLU A 353 21.74 12.23 31.60
CA GLU A 353 22.46 10.98 31.91
C GLU A 353 22.42 10.00 30.74
N ARG A 354 21.28 9.93 30.03
CA ARG A 354 21.07 8.95 28.96
C ARG A 354 21.41 9.49 27.57
N CYS A 355 21.57 10.80 27.39
CA CYS A 355 21.73 11.42 26.08
C CYS A 355 22.99 10.92 25.38
N ALA A 356 24.10 10.83 26.10
CA ALA A 356 25.37 10.32 25.59
C ALA A 356 25.27 8.84 25.21
N LEU A 357 24.62 8.02 26.04
CA LEU A 357 24.37 6.60 25.76
C LEU A 357 23.53 6.44 24.50
N LEU A 358 22.42 7.17 24.39
CA LEU A 358 21.55 7.17 23.21
C LEU A 358 22.30 7.58 21.95
N LYS A 359 23.14 8.63 22.02
CA LYS A 359 23.99 9.05 20.90
C LYS A 359 24.98 7.95 20.52
N LYS A 360 25.66 7.35 21.50
CA LYS A 360 26.63 6.27 21.29
C LYS A 360 25.96 5.03 20.69
N SER A 361 24.80 4.62 21.16
CA SER A 361 24.07 3.48 20.60
C SER A 361 23.68 3.73 19.14
N VAL A 362 23.21 4.94 18.79
CA VAL A 362 22.91 5.28 17.38
C VAL A 362 24.18 5.30 16.54
N THR A 363 25.24 5.93 17.04
CA THR A 363 26.48 6.15 16.27
C THR A 363 27.28 4.86 16.13
N ASN A 364 27.36 4.02 17.16
CA ASN A 364 28.03 2.72 17.11
C ASN A 364 27.36 1.78 16.10
N VAL A 365 26.02 1.73 16.09
CA VAL A 365 25.27 0.97 15.07
C VAL A 365 25.57 1.46 13.65
N LEU A 366 25.85 2.75 13.47
CA LEU A 366 26.20 3.33 12.18
C LEU A 366 27.70 3.15 11.82
N LEU A 367 28.61 3.21 12.80
CA LEU A 367 30.07 3.18 12.59
C LEU A 367 30.66 1.77 12.55
N GLU A 368 30.18 0.81 13.33
CA GLU A 368 30.63 -0.59 13.24
C GLU A 368 30.37 -1.18 11.85
N LYS A 369 29.28 -0.76 11.20
CA LYS A 369 28.97 -1.09 9.80
C LYS A 369 29.94 -0.47 8.79
N GLY A 370 30.58 0.65 9.16
CA GLY A 370 31.62 1.29 8.36
C GLY A 370 32.94 0.54 8.44
N LYS A 371 33.35 0.14 9.65
CA LYS A 371 34.64 -0.51 9.92
C LYS A 371 34.72 -1.94 9.37
N LYS A 372 33.71 -2.79 9.61
CA LYS A 372 33.67 -4.16 9.04
C LYS A 372 33.84 -4.16 7.52
N LYS A 373 33.19 -3.21 6.81
CA LYS A 373 33.30 -3.10 5.34
C LYS A 373 34.72 -2.68 4.87
N LYS A 374 35.48 -1.96 5.69
CA LYS A 374 36.86 -1.58 5.36
C LYS A 374 37.83 -2.72 5.62
N GLU A 375 37.54 -3.57 6.60
CA GLU A 375 38.31 -4.78 6.92
C GLU A 375 38.02 -5.89 5.90
N GLU A 376 36.75 -6.14 5.55
CA GLU A 376 36.34 -7.09 4.51
C GLU A 376 36.93 -6.73 3.13
N ARG A 377 36.90 -5.43 2.75
CA ARG A 377 37.55 -4.96 1.51
C ARG A 377 39.08 -5.07 1.52
N LYS A 378 39.70 -5.13 2.70
CA LYS A 378 41.15 -5.34 2.84
C LYS A 378 41.54 -6.80 2.84
N SER A 379 40.61 -7.72 3.11
CA SER A 379 40.84 -9.17 3.03
C SER A 379 40.51 -9.76 1.67
N GLU A 380 39.82 -9.01 0.80
CA GLU A 380 39.49 -9.40 -0.58
C GLU A 380 40.54 -8.91 -1.62
N ILE A 381 41.54 -8.14 -1.18
CA ILE A 381 42.72 -7.70 -1.94
C ILE A 381 43.92 -8.45 -1.36
#